data_AF-A0A523WT89-F1
#
_entry.id   AF-A0A523WT89-F1
#
_cell.length_a   1.000
_cell.length_b   1.000
_cell.length_c   1.000
_cell.angle_alpha   90.00
_cell.angle_beta   90.00
_cell.angle_gamma   90.00
#
_symmetry.space_group_name_H-M   'P 1'
#
loop_
_entity.id
_entity.type
_entity.pdbx_description
1 polymer ?
#
loop_
_entity_poly.entity_id
_entity_poly.type
_entity_poly.pdbx_seq_one_letter_code
_entity_poly.pdbx_strand_id
1 'polypeptide(L)'
;MAEKRTIEFKDFKLTVERIGEGRYSVLFRGALSYDYDGAPVLEGERKTIEADFKFLFYPRSSLMEKDNLFELAFPTSEKEEKFLSWLENVKKQCGGIED
;
A
#
# COMPACT_ATOMS: atom_id res chain seq x y z
N MET A 1 13.60 -10.87 -11.87
CA MET A 1 14.03 -9.67 -11.14
C MET A 1 12.81 -9.22 -10.34
N ALA A 2 12.90 -9.10 -9.02
CA ALA A 2 11.77 -8.62 -8.23
C ALA A 2 11.62 -7.12 -8.49
N GLU A 3 10.51 -6.71 -9.09
CA GLU A 3 10.20 -5.30 -9.34
C GLU A 3 9.73 -4.68 -8.03
N LYS A 4 10.57 -3.82 -7.44
CA LYS A 4 10.27 -3.06 -6.24
C LYS A 4 10.11 -1.60 -6.61
N ARG A 5 8.98 -1.01 -6.21
CA ARG A 5 8.63 0.39 -6.42
C ARG A 5 8.39 1.02 -5.06
N THR A 6 9.04 2.15 -4.77
CA THR A 6 8.79 2.91 -3.55
C THR A 6 8.28 4.29 -3.94
N ILE A 7 7.06 4.61 -3.50
CA ILE A 7 6.40 5.88 -3.71
C ILE A 7 6.41 6.62 -2.37
N GLU A 8 7.09 7.75 -2.32
CA GLU A 8 7.16 8.63 -1.17
C GLU A 8 6.06 9.70 -1.28
N PHE A 9 5.18 9.74 -0.28
CA PHE A 9 4.21 10.80 -0.07
C PHE A 9 4.69 11.71 1.04
N LYS A 10 4.02 12.86 1.20
CA LYS A 10 4.38 13.86 2.20
C LYS A 10 4.57 13.30 3.62
N ASP A 11 3.64 12.44 4.05
CA ASP A 11 3.58 11.97 5.43
C ASP A 11 3.91 10.46 5.59
N PHE A 12 3.99 9.72 4.50
CA PHE A 12 4.24 8.27 4.51
C PHE A 12 4.88 7.77 3.21
N LYS A 13 5.38 6.54 3.24
CA LYS A 13 5.94 5.83 2.08
C LYS A 13 5.13 4.58 1.79
N LEU A 14 4.86 4.33 0.52
CA LEU A 14 4.24 3.13 0.00
C LEU A 14 5.29 2.33 -0.79
N THR A 15 5.62 1.13 -0.34
CA THR A 15 6.52 0.23 -1.05
C THR A 15 5.73 -0.93 -1.61
N VAL A 16 5.81 -1.14 -2.91
CA VAL A 16 5.17 -2.25 -3.63
C VAL A 16 6.26 -3.11 -4.23
N GLU A 17 6.33 -4.38 -3.82
CA GLU A 17 7.30 -5.34 -4.31
C GLU A 17 6.59 -6.54 -4.95
N ARG A 18 6.97 -6.88 -6.17
CA ARG A 18 6.47 -8.09 -6.83
C ARG A 18 7.21 -9.32 -6.28
N ILE A 19 6.50 -10.16 -5.53
CA ILE A 19 7.05 -11.37 -4.90
C ILE A 19 6.77 -12.64 -5.72
N GLY A 20 5.94 -12.55 -6.76
CA GLY A 20 5.65 -13.64 -7.68
C GLY A 20 4.72 -13.20 -8.81
N GLU A 21 4.38 -14.14 -9.69
CA GLU A 21 3.39 -13.91 -10.73
C GLU A 21 2.01 -13.64 -10.10
N GLY A 22 1.40 -12.50 -10.42
CA GLY A 22 0.15 -12.05 -9.80
C GLY A 22 0.26 -11.73 -8.30
N ARG A 23 1.46 -11.73 -7.70
CA ARG A 23 1.63 -11.56 -6.25
C ARG A 23 2.48 -10.36 -5.90
N TYR A 24 1.95 -9.53 -5.01
CA TYR A 24 2.57 -8.29 -4.57
C TYR A 24 2.59 -8.18 -3.06
N SER A 25 3.68 -7.65 -2.54
CA SER A 25 3.83 -7.22 -1.16
C SER A 25 3.72 -5.69 -1.13
N VAL A 26 2.85 -5.16 -0.29
CA VAL A 26 2.56 -3.73 -0.17
C VAL A 26 2.78 -3.30 1.26
N LEU A 27 3.72 -2.38 1.46
CA LEU A 27 4.14 -1.91 2.76
C LEU A 27 3.90 -0.40 2.89
N PHE A 28 3.12 -0.02 3.89
CA PHE A 28 2.93 1.36 4.29
C PHE A 28 3.87 1.71 5.46
N ARG A 29 4.64 2.79 5.37
CA ARG A 29 5.55 3.26 6.44
C ARG A 29 5.35 4.75 6.71
N GLY A 30 5.20 5.17 7.97
CA GLY A 30 4.97 6.58 8.33
C GLY A 30 3.48 6.92 8.48
N ALA A 31 3.13 8.18 8.75
CA ALA A 31 1.77 8.63 9.07
C ALA A 31 1.01 7.72 10.08
N LEU A 32 1.72 7.31 11.14
CA LEU A 32 1.13 6.64 12.30
C LEU A 32 1.22 7.60 13.48
N SER A 33 0.05 7.99 13.98
CA SER A 33 -0.09 8.64 15.28
C SER A 33 -0.58 7.63 16.30
N TYR A 34 -0.62 8.02 17.57
CA TYR A 34 -1.06 7.16 18.65
C TYR A 34 -2.20 7.85 19.39
N ASP A 35 -3.34 7.16 19.51
CA ASP A 35 -4.47 7.61 20.33
C ASP A 35 -4.08 7.60 21.81
N TYR A 36 -4.94 8.17 22.68
CA TYR A 36 -4.69 8.26 24.14
C TYR A 36 -4.43 6.88 24.78
N ASP A 37 -5.02 5.81 24.23
CA ASP A 37 -4.83 4.42 24.64
C ASP A 37 -3.58 3.74 24.03
N GLY A 38 -2.76 4.47 23.27
CA GLY A 38 -1.56 3.96 22.61
C GLY A 38 -1.84 3.15 21.34
N ALA A 39 -3.08 3.16 20.82
CA ALA A 39 -3.45 2.49 19.59
C ALA A 39 -2.95 3.27 18.35
N PRO A 40 -2.38 2.60 17.34
CA PRO A 40 -1.95 3.28 16.12
C PRO A 40 -3.15 3.81 15.33
N VAL A 41 -3.12 5.11 15.02
CA VAL A 41 -4.11 5.81 14.21
C VAL A 41 -3.47 6.22 12.90
N LEU A 42 -4.10 5.84 11.80
CA LEU A 42 -3.72 6.32 10.47
C LEU A 42 -4.18 7.76 10.32
N GLU A 43 -3.27 8.65 9.95
CA GLU A 43 -3.58 10.07 9.73
C GLU A 43 -3.38 10.48 8.26
N GLY A 44 -4.00 11.61 7.91
CA GLY A 44 -3.86 12.25 6.61
C GLY A 44 -4.24 11.36 5.42
N GLU A 45 -3.49 11.51 4.34
CA GLU A 45 -3.73 10.80 3.07
C GLU A 45 -3.54 9.29 3.21
N ARG A 46 -2.68 8.84 4.12
CA ARG A 46 -2.44 7.42 4.37
C ARG A 46 -3.72 6.68 4.75
N LYS A 47 -4.54 7.27 5.63
CA LYS A 47 -5.81 6.65 6.05
C LYS A 47 -6.73 6.37 4.86
N THR A 48 -6.86 7.36 3.97
CA THR A 48 -7.72 7.25 2.79
C THR A 48 -7.18 6.24 1.80
N ILE A 49 -5.87 6.30 1.50
CA ILE A 49 -5.22 5.40 0.54
C ILE A 49 -5.25 3.95 1.04
N GLU A 50 -4.93 3.72 2.31
CA GLU A 50 -4.93 2.39 2.90
C GLU A 50 -6.36 1.81 3.02
N ALA A 51 -7.35 2.64 3.33
CA ALA A 51 -8.76 2.21 3.35
C ALA A 51 -9.26 1.83 1.94
N ASP A 52 -8.99 2.67 0.94
CA ASP A 52 -9.36 2.41 -0.45
C ASP A 52 -8.64 1.16 -0.99
N PHE A 53 -7.35 1.02 -0.71
CA PHE A 53 -6.56 -0.17 -1.01
C PHE A 53 -7.18 -1.45 -0.42
N LYS A 54 -7.52 -1.42 0.87
CA LYS A 54 -8.15 -2.56 1.57
C LYS A 54 -9.52 -2.90 0.99
N PHE A 55 -10.30 -1.89 0.62
CA PHE A 55 -11.64 -2.04 0.07
C PHE A 55 -11.63 -2.58 -1.37
N LEU A 56 -10.73 -2.08 -2.23
CA LEU A 56 -10.67 -2.46 -3.64
C LEU A 56 -10.03 -3.83 -3.87
N PHE A 57 -8.97 -4.15 -3.12
CA PHE A 57 -8.10 -5.29 -3.42
C PHE A 57 -8.13 -6.40 -2.39
N TYR A 58 -8.79 -6.21 -1.24
CA TYR A 58 -8.91 -7.19 -0.16
C TYR A 58 -7.58 -7.90 0.16
N PRO A 59 -6.52 -7.14 0.45
CA PRO A 59 -5.21 -7.70 0.76
C PRO A 59 -5.25 -8.56 2.02
N ARG A 60 -4.36 -9.53 2.09
CA ARG A 60 -4.10 -10.29 3.31
C ARG A 60 -3.05 -9.54 4.14
N SER A 61 -3.39 -9.17 5.37
CA SER A 61 -2.37 -8.63 6.29
C SER A 61 -1.33 -9.71 6.61
N SER A 62 -0.05 -9.39 6.49
CA SER A 62 1.02 -10.32 6.87
C SER A 62 1.12 -10.36 8.39
N LEU A 63 1.14 -11.57 8.96
CA LEU A 63 1.28 -11.77 10.41
C LEU A 63 2.73 -11.54 10.90
N MET A 64 3.70 -11.48 9.99
CA MET A 64 5.14 -11.45 10.31
C MET A 64 5.71 -10.03 10.49
N GLU A 65 5.14 -9.00 9.86
CA GLU A 65 5.59 -7.62 9.99
C GLU A 65 4.42 -6.68 10.27
N LYS A 66 4.32 -6.25 11.54
CA LYS A 66 3.68 -5.03 12.06
C LYS A 66 2.65 -4.36 11.14
N ASP A 67 1.35 -4.57 11.40
CA ASP A 67 0.13 -3.79 11.04
C ASP A 67 0.01 -3.04 9.68
N ASN A 68 1.01 -3.12 8.80
CA ASN A 68 1.21 -2.21 7.68
C ASN A 68 1.81 -2.92 6.45
N LEU A 69 2.13 -4.21 6.57
CA LEU A 69 2.53 -5.08 5.45
C LEU A 69 1.34 -5.93 4.99
N PHE A 70 1.09 -5.87 3.68
CA PHE A 70 -0.05 -6.47 3.03
C PHE A 70 0.39 -7.31 1.85
N GLU A 71 -0.18 -8.49 1.70
CA GLU A 71 0.04 -9.38 0.57
C GLU A 71 -1.19 -9.39 -0.34
N LEU A 72 -0.95 -9.19 -1.62
CA LEU A 72 -1.95 -9.27 -2.68
C LEU A 72 -1.67 -10.45 -3.57
N ALA A 73 -2.75 -11.13 -3.96
CA ALA A 73 -2.73 -12.16 -4.97
C ALA A 73 -3.86 -11.88 -5.97
N PHE A 74 -3.48 -11.53 -7.19
CA PHE A 74 -4.38 -11.30 -8.29
C PHE A 74 -4.57 -12.61 -9.08
N PRO A 75 -5.79 -13.18 -9.12
CA PRO A 75 -6.06 -14.40 -9.88
C PRO A 75 -6.13 -14.15 -11.39
N THR A 76 -6.22 -12.90 -11.82
CA THR A 76 -6.36 -12.51 -13.23
C THR A 76 -5.51 -11.27 -13.54
N SER A 77 -4.99 -11.20 -14.77
CA SER A 77 -4.22 -10.05 -15.26
C SER A 77 -5.02 -8.75 -15.20
N GLU A 78 -6.33 -8.78 -15.46
CA GLU A 78 -7.18 -7.59 -15.37
C GLU A 78 -7.18 -6.95 -13.98
N LYS A 79 -7.14 -7.76 -12.90
CA LYS A 79 -7.07 -7.23 -11.53
C LYS A 79 -5.69 -6.67 -11.22
N GLU A 80 -4.63 -7.29 -11.73
CA GLU A 80 -3.26 -6.78 -11.65
C GLU A 80 -3.16 -5.41 -12.35
N GLU A 81 -3.69 -5.28 -13.56
CA GLU A 81 -3.71 -4.01 -14.30
C GLU A 81 -4.51 -2.92 -13.59
N LYS A 82 -5.66 -3.27 -12.99
CA LYS A 82 -6.44 -2.34 -12.16
C LYS A 82 -5.66 -1.84 -10.96
N PHE A 83 -4.90 -2.72 -10.31
CA PHE A 83 -4.05 -2.35 -9.18
C PHE A 83 -2.91 -1.41 -9.60
N LEU A 84 -2.23 -1.72 -10.70
CA LEU A 84 -1.17 -0.86 -11.22
C LEU A 84 -1.70 0.52 -11.65
N SER A 85 -2.86 0.55 -12.32
CA SER A 85 -3.53 1.80 -12.69
C SER A 85 -3.98 2.60 -11.48
N TRP A 86 -4.50 1.94 -10.45
CA TRP A 86 -4.83 2.57 -9.17
C TRP A 86 -3.60 3.18 -8.49
N LEU A 87 -2.47 2.45 -8.43
CA LEU A 87 -1.21 2.98 -7.89
C LEU A 87 -0.76 4.26 -8.59
N GLU A 88 -0.81 4.28 -9.93
CA GLU A 88 -0.47 5.47 -10.72
C GLU A 88 -1.42 6.64 -10.45
N ASN A 89 -2.71 6.38 -10.26
CA ASN A 89 -3.68 7.41 -9.91
C ASN A 89 -3.43 7.97 -8.50
N VAL A 90 -3.18 7.12 -7.50
CA VAL A 90 -2.84 7.54 -6.15
C VAL A 90 -1.56 8.39 -6.16
N LYS A 91 -0.53 7.95 -6.88
CA LYS A 91 0.71 8.70 -7.05
C LYS A 91 0.44 10.10 -7.61
N LYS A 92 -0.38 10.23 -8.65
CA LYS A 92 -0.71 11.53 -9.25
C LYS A 92 -1.59 12.41 -8.37
N GLN A 93 -2.60 11.84 -7.72
CA GLN A 93 -3.56 12.61 -6.92
C GLN A 93 -2.98 13.09 -5.59
N CYS A 94 -2.15 12.26 -4.95
CA CYS A 94 -1.55 12.57 -3.66
C CYS A 94 -0.11 13.09 -3.78
N GLY A 95 0.35 13.40 -5.00
CA GLY A 95 1.68 13.98 -5.24
C GLY A 95 2.85 13.06 -4.85
N GLY A 96 2.66 11.74 -4.96
CA GLY A 96 3.68 10.74 -4.65
C GLY A 96 4.89 10.85 -5.60
N ILE A 97 6.09 10.86 -5.02
CA ILE A 97 7.36 10.87 -5.75
C ILE A 97 7.89 9.44 -5.77
N GLU A 98 8.25 8.93 -6.94
CA GLU A 98 8.83 7.59 -7.09
C GLU A 98 10.33 7.73 -7.34
N ASP A 99 11.11 6.94 -6.60
CA ASP A 99 12.57 6.79 -6.75
C ASP A 99 12.91 5.57 -7.63
#